data_AF-A0A1A8PD26-F1
#
_entry.id   AF-A0A1A8PD26-F1
#
_cell.length_a   1.000
_cell.length_b   1.000
_cell.length_c   1.000
_cell.angle_alpha   90.00
_cell.angle_beta   90.00
_cell.angle_gamma   90.00
#
_symmetry.space_group_name_H-M   'P 1'
#
loop_
_entity.id
_entity.type
_entity.pdbx_description
1 polymer ?
#
loop_
_entity_poly.entity_id
_entity_poly.type
_entity_poly.pdbx_seq_one_letter_code
_entity_poly.pdbx_strand_id
1 'polypeptide(L)' 'RAKKVRFFRNGDRYFKGLVYAVSSDRFRSYDALLMELTRSLADNLHLPQGVRTIYTIDGSKKITSMDELVEGECYVCAS' A
#
# COMPACT_ATOMS: atom_id res chain seq x y z
N ARG A 1 4.65 5.53 -16.56
CA ARG A 1 4.12 6.74 -15.87
C ARG A 1 3.83 6.36 -14.42
N ALA A 2 4.21 7.19 -13.45
CA ALA A 2 3.94 6.90 -12.05
C ALA A 2 2.48 7.17 -11.68
N LYS A 3 1.90 6.25 -10.91
CA LYS A 3 0.55 6.33 -10.34
C LYS A 3 0.69 6.91 -8.93
N LYS A 4 0.10 8.08 -8.68
CA LYS A 4 0.07 8.67 -7.35
C LYS A 4 -1.12 8.09 -6.57
N VAL A 5 -0.86 7.34 -5.52
CA VAL A 5 -1.87 6.65 -4.71
C VAL A 5 -1.69 6.95 -3.23
N ARG A 6 -2.69 6.64 -2.40
CA ARG A 6 -2.60 6.76 -0.94
C ARG A 6 -2.77 5.41 -0.25
N PHE A 7 -1.86 5.09 0.66
CA PHE A 7 -1.88 3.87 1.46
C PHE A 7 -2.22 4.16 2.93
N PHE A 8 -3.22 3.46 3.47
CA PHE A 8 -3.59 3.48 4.88
C PHE A 8 -3.10 2.20 5.58
N ARG A 9 -3.08 2.21 6.90
CA ARG A 9 -2.82 1.01 7.71
C ARG A 9 -4.16 0.42 8.14
N ASN A 10 -4.29 -0.90 8.09
CA ASN A 10 -5.53 -1.55 8.50
C ASN A 10 -5.84 -1.26 9.97
N GLY A 11 -7.07 -0.82 10.26
CA GLY A 11 -7.52 -0.51 11.63
C GLY A 11 -7.04 0.83 12.21
N ASP A 12 -6.13 1.56 11.55
CA ASP A 12 -5.63 2.84 12.05
C ASP A 12 -6.53 4.01 11.59
N ARG A 13 -7.46 4.43 12.46
CA ARG A 13 -8.39 5.53 12.17
C ARG A 13 -7.75 6.92 12.24
N TYR A 14 -6.56 7.05 12.84
CA TYR A 14 -5.93 8.33 13.10
C TYR A 14 -4.88 8.67 12.03
N PHE A 15 -4.22 7.66 11.46
CA PHE A 15 -3.27 7.83 10.38
C PHE A 15 -3.94 8.33 9.09
N LYS A 16 -3.46 9.46 8.56
CA LYS A 16 -4.04 10.13 7.37
C LYS A 16 -3.58 9.55 6.02
N GLY A 17 -2.87 8.42 6.05
CA GLY A 17 -2.39 7.74 4.87
C GLY A 17 -1.07 8.31 4.32
N LEU A 18 -0.27 7.44 3.71
CA LEU A 18 0.96 7.74 3.00
C LEU A 18 0.66 7.94 1.51
N VAL A 19 0.95 9.12 0.98
CA VAL A 19 0.90 9.35 -0.48
C VAL A 19 2.18 8.85 -1.11
N TYR A 20 2.05 8.10 -2.19
CA TYR A 20 3.19 7.45 -2.82
C TYR A 20 3.06 7.39 -4.34
N ALA A 21 4.19 7.58 -5.03
CA ALA A 21 4.28 7.41 -6.48
C ALA A 21 4.77 6.00 -6.80
N VAL A 22 3.95 5.22 -7.49
CA VAL A 22 4.24 3.83 -7.88
C VAL A 22 4.42 3.75 -9.39
N SER A 23 5.57 3.25 -9.83
CA SER A 23 5.86 2.96 -11.24
C SER A 23 6.74 1.72 -11.34
N SER A 24 6.69 1.05 -12.48
CA SER A 24 7.60 -0.05 -12.83
C SER A 24 9.08 0.36 -12.80
N ASP A 25 9.38 1.63 -13.12
CA ASP A 25 10.75 2.16 -13.09
C ASP A 25 11.29 2.25 -11.66
N ARG A 26 10.41 2.47 -10.69
CA ARG A 26 10.76 2.60 -9.27
C ARG A 26 10.70 1.27 -8.52
N PHE A 27 9.71 0.45 -8.86
CA PHE A 27 9.48 -0.86 -8.25
C PHE A 27 9.46 -1.91 -9.34
N ARG A 28 10.45 -2.82 -9.30
CA ARG A 28 10.56 -3.90 -10.29
C ARG A 28 9.54 -5.03 -10.10
N SER A 29 8.88 -5.07 -8.95
CA SER A 29 7.84 -6.06 -8.64
C SER A 29 6.87 -5.56 -7.57
N TYR A 30 5.73 -6.24 -7.46
CA TYR A 30 4.77 -6.03 -6.38
C TYR A 30 5.41 -6.26 -5.00
N ASP A 31 6.25 -7.29 -4.85
CA ASP A 31 6.96 -7.56 -3.59
C ASP A 31 7.93 -6.43 -3.21
N ALA A 32 8.58 -5.79 -4.20
CA ALA A 32 9.44 -4.64 -3.94
C ALA A 32 8.65 -3.44 -3.38
N LEU A 33 7.43 -3.23 -3.85
CA LEU A 33 6.51 -2.24 -3.30
C LEU A 33 6.10 -2.61 -1.87
N LEU A 34 5.75 -3.86 -1.58
CA LEU A 34 5.39 -4.30 -0.22
C LEU A 34 6.54 -4.10 0.78
N MET A 35 7.77 -4.40 0.36
CA MET A 35 8.96 -4.21 1.19
C MET A 35 9.19 -2.74 1.53
N GLU A 36 8.97 -1.85 0.56
CA GLU A 36 9.09 -0.41 0.75
C GLU A 36 7.96 0.18 1.61
N LEU A 37 6.73 -0.30 1.43
CA LEU A 37 5.60 0.09 2.29
C LEU A 37 5.77 -0.43 3.72
N THR A 38 6.40 -1.59 3.92
CA THR A 38 6.77 -2.08 5.26
C THR A 38 7.68 -1.11 5.99
N ARG A 39 8.67 -0.54 5.30
CA ARG A 39 9.54 0.50 5.88
C ARG A 39 8.78 1.81 6.13
N SER A 40 8.00 2.25 5.16
CA SER A 40 7.35 3.57 5.19
C SER A 40 6.13 3.64 6.12
N LEU A 41 5.46 2.51 6.36
CA LEU A 41 4.28 2.39 7.21
C LEU A 41 4.55 1.66 8.52
N ALA A 42 5.81 1.47 8.90
CA ALA A 42 6.22 0.73 10.08
C ALA A 42 5.41 1.15 11.32
N ASP A 43 4.61 0.20 11.82
CA ASP A 43 3.73 0.38 12.96
C ASP A 43 3.37 -1.00 13.50
N ASN A 44 3.95 -1.40 14.63
CA ASN A 44 3.78 -2.76 15.14
C ASN A 44 2.37 -3.02 15.72
N LEU A 45 1.58 -1.97 15.96
CA LEU A 45 0.21 -2.11 16.46
C LEU A 45 -0.75 -2.51 15.34
N HIS A 46 -0.68 -1.84 14.18
CA HIS A 46 -1.58 -2.05 13.06
C HIS A 46 -0.99 -2.96 11.98
N LEU A 47 0.34 -3.08 11.94
CA LEU A 47 1.09 -3.86 10.95
C LEU A 47 2.23 -4.68 11.63
N PRO A 48 1.91 -5.64 12.52
CA PRO A 48 2.91 -6.40 13.29
C PRO A 48 3.88 -7.22 12.42
N GLN A 49 3.49 -7.58 11.20
CA GLN A 49 4.35 -8.30 10.23
C GLN A 49 4.80 -7.41 9.06
N GLY A 50 4.64 -6.09 9.21
CA GLY A 50 4.77 -5.15 8.10
C GLY A 50 3.64 -5.29 7.09
N VAL A 51 3.85 -4.76 5.89
CA VAL A 51 2.84 -4.82 4.82
C VAL A 51 3.00 -6.12 4.04
N ARG A 52 2.01 -7.00 4.12
CA ARG A 52 1.96 -8.30 3.42
C ARG A 52 0.92 -8.33 2.31
N THR A 53 -0.15 -7.55 2.46
CA THR A 53 -1.23 -7.46 1.48
C THR A 53 -1.71 -6.01 1.35
N ILE A 54 -2.12 -5.64 0.14
CA ILE A 54 -2.81 -4.39 -0.15
C ILE A 54 -4.23 -4.73 -0.57
N TYR A 55 -5.21 -4.04 -0.01
CA TYR A 55 -6.61 -4.11 -0.39
C TYR A 55 -7.09 -2.77 -0.95
N THR A 56 -8.15 -2.84 -1.74
CA THR A 56 -9.01 -1.69 -2.05
C THR A 56 -9.52 -1.02 -0.78
N ILE A 57 -9.90 0.26 -0.88
CA ILE A 57 -10.30 1.06 0.30
C ILE A 57 -11.49 0.48 1.06
N ASP A 58 -12.39 -0.23 0.38
CA ASP A 58 -13.54 -0.93 0.95
C ASP A 58 -13.21 -2.36 1.46
N GLY A 59 -11.98 -2.83 1.25
CA GLY A 59 -11.52 -4.16 1.65
C GLY A 59 -12.02 -5.30 0.75
N SER A 60 -12.80 -5.03 -0.30
CA SER A 60 -13.47 -6.06 -1.10
C SER A 60 -12.53 -6.89 -1.97
N LYS A 61 -11.45 -6.26 -2.44
CA LYS A 61 -10.51 -6.83 -3.41
C LYS A 61 -9.08 -6.70 -2.91
N LYS A 62 -8.35 -7.82 -2.93
CA LYS A 62 -6.90 -7.89 -2.78
C LYS A 62 -6.21 -7.46 -4.07
N ILE A 63 -5.23 -6.57 -3.95
CA ILE A 63 -4.34 -6.19 -5.05
C ILE A 63 -3.22 -7.23 -5.16
N THR A 64 -2.96 -7.69 -6.38
CA THR A 64 -1.94 -8.72 -6.66
C THR A 64 -0.86 -8.26 -7.62
N SER A 65 -1.11 -7.19 -8.39
CA SER A 65 -0.13 -6.53 -9.26
C SER A 65 -0.17 -5.00 -9.12
N MET A 66 0.96 -4.33 -9.41
CA MET A 66 1.05 -2.87 -9.53
C MET A 66 0.20 -2.31 -10.68
N ASP A 67 -0.16 -3.14 -11.66
CA ASP A 67 -1.03 -2.74 -12.77
C ASP A 67 -2.46 -2.45 -12.32
N GLU A 68 -2.92 -3.11 -11.25
CA GLU A 68 -4.25 -2.92 -10.67
C GLU A 68 -4.39 -1.64 -9.84
N LEU A 69 -3.27 -0.99 -9.52
CA LEU A 69 -3.29 0.32 -8.88
C LEU A 69 -3.83 1.37 -9.86
N VAL A 70 -4.64 2.29 -9.36
CA VAL A 70 -5.28 3.35 -10.14
C VAL A 70 -4.80 4.69 -9.57
N GLU A 71 -4.40 5.61 -10.45
CA GLU A 71 -3.96 6.94 -10.03
C GLU A 71 -5.10 7.69 -9.32
N GLY A 72 -4.79 8.32 -8.19
CA GLY A 72 -5.75 9.05 -7.35
C GLY A 72 -6.42 8.19 -6.27
N GLU A 73 -6.38 6.86 -6.40
CA GLU A 73 -7.10 5.96 -5.50
C GLU A 73 -6.38 5.70 -4.16
N CYS A 74 -7.19 5.19 -3.23
CA CYS A 74 -6.79 4.85 -1.87
C CYS A 74 -6.80 3.34 -1.64
N TYR A 75 -5.86 2.86 -0.83
CA TYR A 75 -5.67 1.44 -0.54
C TYR A 75 -5.37 1.23 0.94
N VAL A 76 -5.69 0.04 1.45
CA VAL A 76 -5.42 -0.37 2.83
C VAL A 76 -4.32 -1.43 2.83
N CYS A 77 -3.22 -1.14 3.52
CA CYS A 77 -2.15 -2.08 3.79
C CYS A 77 -2.50 -2.92 5.01
N ALA A 78 -2.31 -4.23 4.91
CA ALA A 78 -2.52 -5.20 5.98
C ALA A 78 -1.28 -6.10 6.14
N SER A 79 -1.05 -6.54 7.38
CA SER A 79 -0.15 -7.66 7.71
C SER A 79 -0.77 -9.01 7.36
#